data_AF-A0A0F9RQT9-F1
#
_entry.id   AF-A0A0F9RQT9-F1
#
_cell.length_a   1.000
_cell.length_b   1.000
_cell.length_c   1.000
_cell.angle_alpha   90.00
_cell.angle_beta   90.00
_cell.angle_gamma   90.00
#
_symmetry.space_group_name_H-M   'P 1'
#
loop_
_entity.id
_entity.type
_entity.pdbx_description
1 polymer ?
#
loop_
_entity_poly.entity_id
_entity_poly.type
_entity_poly.pdbx_seq_one_letter_code
_entity_poly.pdbx_strand_id
1 'polypeptide(L)'
;ASSWSKYPRRRRLCQPCLLLLGHEDLALADMVGRADDAFILHLLHKPRGLVVADGQLALDIGGRAFAVLDRDRHRLVVKRVIAGGASTADFGAPAAQAPLLDAAIRSLRSFENTVANAGSTVPGIAKTENERHFDFTANAANMPTAMTAANGASGSLFINLTNFTTSRDNNRQAIVDLLNVRASLSGLDFDGTAGADLKADSVYFVGHSLGTIVGAPFVAVANESSNPDDDIIAAQLLTPGAGIIRLLENSPSFAPRILGGLQAAAGLAQGDADLETYFNVFQATLDAADPLNFAASLNASATPVALSQVNGDTVIPNDPLENPLGQAFDAYLSGTEPFARLLGAVSITGSGTPVPLDNAGITRYLAGTHGTPVLPQGGSDDVRVFTEMVTETASIISTMGTAVVPNAASADPDITEIVQQD
;
A
#
# COMPACT_ATOMS: atom_id res chain seq x y z
N ALA A 1 -5.57 61.04 62.74
CA ALA A 1 -4.82 61.00 64.01
C ALA A 1 -3.85 59.81 63.92
N SER A 2 -2.57 60.07 63.66
CA SER A 2 -1.39 59.80 64.54
C SER A 2 -1.15 58.32 64.84
N SER A 3 0.04 57.70 64.80
CA SER A 3 1.42 58.07 64.46
C SER A 3 2.30 56.82 64.70
N TRP A 4 3.26 56.54 63.80
CA TRP A 4 4.66 56.10 64.07
C TRP A 4 5.02 54.70 64.66
N SER A 5 5.90 53.99 63.90
CA SER A 5 7.28 53.56 64.27
C SER A 5 7.63 52.08 64.64
N LYS A 6 8.50 51.49 63.78
CA LYS A 6 9.74 50.68 63.97
C LYS A 6 9.75 49.24 64.57
N TYR A 7 10.36 48.35 63.76
CA TYR A 7 10.98 47.00 63.98
C TYR A 7 12.03 46.93 65.13
N PRO A 8 12.53 45.75 65.64
CA PRO A 8 12.96 44.54 64.87
C PRO A 8 12.98 43.10 65.50
N ARG A 9 13.10 42.08 64.61
CA ARG A 9 13.90 40.80 64.63
C ARG A 9 13.87 39.82 65.85
N ARG A 10 13.35 38.57 65.67
CA ARG A 10 14.08 37.28 65.40
C ARG A 10 13.28 35.99 65.76
N ARG A 11 13.38 35.00 64.84
CA ARG A 11 13.46 33.51 64.97
C ARG A 11 12.21 32.58 65.01
N ARG A 12 12.13 31.80 63.91
CA ARG A 12 11.93 30.33 63.73
C ARG A 12 10.51 29.70 63.71
N LEU A 13 10.33 28.93 62.61
CA LEU A 13 9.62 27.65 62.38
C LEU A 13 8.14 27.64 61.93
N CYS A 14 7.92 26.75 60.94
CA CYS A 14 6.68 26.13 60.42
C CYS A 14 5.77 26.89 59.40
N GLN A 15 5.95 26.55 58.11
CA GLN A 15 5.00 26.01 57.09
C GLN A 15 3.59 26.63 56.83
N PRO A 16 2.95 26.40 55.65
CA PRO A 16 2.93 27.36 54.53
C PRO A 16 1.52 27.71 53.99
N CYS A 17 1.40 28.74 53.14
CA CYS A 17 0.46 28.72 51.99
C CYS A 17 0.71 29.86 50.96
N LEU A 18 0.83 29.45 49.69
CA LEU A 18 0.40 30.06 48.41
C LEU A 18 0.75 31.53 48.03
N LEU A 19 1.52 31.69 46.94
CA LEU A 19 1.52 32.80 45.95
C LEU A 19 1.94 32.19 44.60
N LEU A 20 1.11 32.23 43.55
CA LEU A 20 0.90 33.29 42.53
C LEU A 20 2.11 33.57 41.61
N LEU A 21 1.79 33.51 40.32
CA LEU A 21 2.64 33.47 39.11
C LEU A 21 3.48 34.74 38.87
N GLY A 22 4.62 34.56 38.22
CA GLY A 22 5.45 35.60 37.61
C GLY A 22 6.15 35.11 36.34
N HIS A 23 5.74 35.69 35.21
CA HIS A 23 6.47 36.17 34.02
C HIS A 23 7.81 35.57 33.51
N GLU A 24 7.85 35.51 32.16
CA GLU A 24 8.95 35.77 31.20
C GLU A 24 9.68 34.60 30.49
N ASP A 25 9.35 34.51 29.19
CA ASP A 25 10.09 34.18 27.95
C ASP A 25 11.53 33.63 28.00
N LEU A 26 11.77 32.54 27.26
CA LEU A 26 12.80 32.39 26.20
C LEU A 26 12.76 30.99 25.56
N ALA A 27 13.16 30.93 24.28
CA ALA A 27 12.99 29.81 23.36
C ALA A 27 14.12 28.76 23.35
N LEU A 28 13.74 27.56 22.85
CA LEU A 28 14.49 26.43 22.28
C LEU A 28 15.62 25.75 23.10
N ALA A 29 15.43 24.45 23.39
CA ALA A 29 16.25 23.33 22.86
C ALA A 29 15.97 22.00 23.62
N ASP A 30 15.69 20.96 22.84
CA ASP A 30 16.12 19.56 22.95
C ASP A 30 16.15 18.75 24.28
N MET A 31 15.60 17.53 24.14
CA MET A 31 15.94 16.22 24.75
C MET A 31 15.57 15.84 26.20
N VAL A 32 14.67 14.83 26.25
CA VAL A 32 14.72 13.55 27.01
C VAL A 32 14.56 13.54 28.54
N GLY A 33 13.54 12.79 28.99
CA GLY A 33 13.75 11.74 30.02
C GLY A 33 12.78 11.64 31.21
N ARG A 34 11.85 10.68 31.13
CA ARG A 34 11.32 9.76 32.18
C ARG A 34 10.52 10.31 33.37
N ALA A 35 9.36 9.69 33.63
CA ALA A 35 9.17 8.74 34.74
C ALA A 35 7.74 8.17 34.76
N ASP A 36 7.66 6.84 34.87
CA ASP A 36 6.50 6.05 35.25
C ASP A 36 6.01 6.39 36.66
N ASP A 37 4.70 6.23 36.91
CA ASP A 37 4.23 5.52 38.12
C ASP A 37 2.75 5.11 37.99
N ALA A 38 2.49 3.85 38.31
CA ALA A 38 1.20 3.17 38.24
C ALA A 38 0.42 3.30 39.55
N PHE A 39 -0.91 3.42 39.45
CA PHE A 39 -1.83 3.04 40.53
C PHE A 39 -2.98 2.19 39.97
N ILE A 40 -3.04 0.95 40.45
CA ILE A 40 -4.12 -0.01 40.23
C ILE A 40 -5.11 0.11 41.38
N LEU A 41 -6.40 0.24 41.07
CA LEU A 41 -7.49 -0.32 41.86
C LEU A 41 -8.56 -0.89 40.90
N HIS A 42 -8.95 -2.12 41.18
CA HIS A 42 -9.75 -2.99 40.32
C HIS A 42 -11.18 -3.15 40.88
N LEU A 43 -12.10 -3.56 40.00
CA LEU A 43 -13.38 -4.26 40.20
C LEU A 43 -14.69 -3.45 40.23
N LEU A 44 -15.37 -3.42 39.07
CA LEU A 44 -16.77 -3.80 38.94
C LEU A 44 -17.07 -4.22 37.49
N HIS A 45 -17.63 -5.43 37.36
CA HIS A 45 -17.82 -6.21 36.14
C HIS A 45 -19.31 -6.19 35.73
N LYS A 46 -19.60 -5.79 34.48
CA LYS A 46 -20.65 -6.35 33.58
C LYS A 46 -20.53 -5.72 32.16
N PRO A 47 -20.90 -6.45 31.09
CA PRO A 47 -20.19 -6.41 29.81
C PRO A 47 -20.71 -5.33 28.85
N ARG A 48 -19.79 -4.53 28.32
CA ARG A 48 -19.90 -3.79 27.05
C ARG A 48 -18.56 -3.90 26.34
N GLY A 49 -18.60 -4.11 25.02
CA GLY A 49 -17.50 -3.78 24.11
C GLY A 49 -16.53 -4.91 23.79
N LEU A 50 -16.46 -5.26 22.50
CA LEU A 50 -15.29 -5.88 21.89
C LEU A 50 -14.22 -4.79 21.74
N VAL A 51 -13.30 -4.72 22.70
CA VAL A 51 -11.96 -4.14 22.54
C VAL A 51 -11.04 -4.94 23.45
N VAL A 52 -10.13 -5.72 22.85
CA VAL A 52 -8.81 -6.11 23.40
C VAL A 52 -7.92 -6.29 22.16
N ALA A 53 -7.25 -5.24 21.69
CA ALA A 53 -5.86 -4.94 22.04
C ALA A 53 -5.39 -5.39 23.43
N ASP A 54 -4.44 -6.31 23.43
CA ASP A 54 -3.35 -6.46 24.40
C ASP A 54 -2.15 -7.03 23.62
N GLY A 55 -0.91 -6.56 23.75
CA GLY A 55 -0.36 -5.57 24.66
C GLY A 55 1.10 -5.94 24.96
N GLN A 56 2.03 -5.12 24.45
CA GLN A 56 3.37 -4.78 24.98
C GLN A 56 4.43 -4.67 23.89
N LEU A 57 4.83 -3.43 23.59
CA LEU A 57 6.23 -3.01 23.71
C LEU A 57 6.28 -1.49 23.74
N ALA A 58 6.57 -0.96 24.93
CA ALA A 58 6.99 0.42 25.13
C ALA A 58 8.36 0.61 24.48
N LEU A 59 8.50 1.66 23.68
CA LEU A 59 9.80 2.16 23.23
C LEU A 59 10.54 2.77 24.43
N ASP A 60 11.69 2.20 24.77
CA ASP A 60 12.75 2.91 25.49
C ASP A 60 13.98 2.98 24.56
N ILE A 61 14.41 4.20 24.25
CA ILE A 61 15.53 4.49 23.36
C ILE A 61 16.81 4.45 24.20
N GLY A 62 17.68 3.48 23.93
CA GLY A 62 18.98 3.40 24.59
C GLY A 62 19.85 2.22 24.19
N GLY A 63 20.40 2.25 22.97
CA GLY A 63 21.67 1.57 22.66
C GLY A 63 21.60 0.13 22.13
N ARG A 64 21.96 -0.01 20.85
CA ARG A 64 22.70 -1.14 20.23
C ARG A 64 22.30 -2.57 20.65
N ALA A 65 21.28 -3.12 20.00
CA ALA A 65 21.24 -4.48 19.44
C ALA A 65 19.84 -4.74 18.87
N PHE A 66 19.75 -5.12 17.59
CA PHE A 66 18.52 -5.68 17.01
C PHE A 66 18.21 -7.00 17.74
N ALA A 67 17.11 -7.05 18.48
CA ALA A 67 16.61 -8.28 19.07
C ALA A 67 15.82 -9.05 17.99
N VAL A 68 16.49 -10.05 17.41
CA VAL A 68 15.86 -11.12 16.63
C VAL A 68 14.86 -11.83 17.55
N LEU A 69 13.59 -11.87 17.14
CA LEU A 69 12.56 -12.64 17.86
C LEU A 69 12.86 -14.13 17.75
N ASP A 70 13.39 -14.69 18.83
CA ASP A 70 13.64 -16.12 19.01
C ASP A 70 12.32 -16.88 19.20
N ARG A 71 11.59 -17.11 18.09
CA ARG A 71 10.68 -18.26 17.86
C ARG A 71 10.52 -18.54 16.35
N ASP A 72 11.63 -18.73 15.66
CA ASP A 72 11.67 -19.28 14.29
C ASP A 72 11.49 -20.80 14.28
N ARG A 73 10.30 -21.28 14.69
CA ARG A 73 9.88 -22.69 14.47
C ARG A 73 8.86 -22.87 13.35
N HIS A 74 8.74 -21.91 12.46
CA HIS A 74 8.11 -22.08 11.15
C HIS A 74 9.06 -21.71 10.02
N ARG A 75 10.24 -22.33 10.05
CA ARG A 75 10.96 -22.63 8.81
C ARG A 75 9.95 -23.34 7.90
N LEU A 76 9.73 -22.78 6.71
CA LEU A 76 9.56 -23.57 5.49
C LEU A 76 8.17 -24.17 5.18
N VAL A 77 7.15 -23.35 4.96
CA VAL A 77 6.01 -23.77 4.10
C VAL A 77 6.22 -23.35 2.64
N VAL A 78 7.15 -22.43 2.37
CA VAL A 78 7.46 -22.00 1.00
C VAL A 78 8.19 -23.09 0.19
N LYS A 79 8.96 -24.00 0.80
CA LYS A 79 9.64 -25.09 0.05
C LYS A 79 8.70 -26.08 -0.65
N ARG A 80 7.42 -26.15 -0.29
CA ARG A 80 6.47 -27.03 -1.00
C ARG A 80 5.64 -26.32 -2.06
N VAL A 81 5.46 -25.00 -1.97
CA VAL A 81 4.67 -24.25 -2.95
C VAL A 81 5.50 -23.94 -4.20
N ILE A 82 6.83 -23.79 -4.05
CA ILE A 82 7.78 -23.50 -5.13
C ILE A 82 8.84 -24.61 -5.26
N ALA A 83 8.47 -25.88 -5.13
CA ALA A 83 9.36 -26.97 -5.62
C ALA A 83 9.25 -27.06 -7.16
N GLY A 84 9.71 -26.00 -7.83
CA GLY A 84 9.77 -25.86 -9.27
C GLY A 84 11.08 -26.41 -9.82
N GLY A 85 11.27 -27.72 -9.72
CA GLY A 85 12.52 -28.39 -10.11
C GLY A 85 12.31 -29.56 -11.07
N ALA A 86 11.43 -29.42 -12.06
CA ALA A 86 11.49 -30.30 -13.23
C ALA A 86 11.75 -29.43 -14.45
N SER A 87 12.97 -29.52 -14.98
CA SER A 87 13.33 -28.87 -16.24
C SER A 87 13.28 -29.91 -17.36
N THR A 88 13.31 -29.47 -18.60
CA THR A 88 13.52 -30.34 -19.76
C THR A 88 14.69 -31.32 -19.67
N ALA A 89 15.66 -31.11 -18.77
CA ALA A 89 16.72 -32.06 -18.46
C ALA A 89 16.17 -33.39 -17.90
N ASP A 90 15.02 -33.36 -17.20
CA ASP A 90 14.39 -34.54 -16.61
C ASP A 90 13.61 -35.39 -17.62
N PHE A 91 13.37 -34.85 -18.83
CA PHE A 91 12.55 -35.49 -19.89
C PHE A 91 13.27 -35.63 -21.24
N GLY A 92 14.53 -35.20 -21.37
CA GLY A 92 15.35 -35.43 -22.58
C GLY A 92 14.88 -34.67 -23.82
N ALA A 93 14.23 -33.51 -23.68
CA ALA A 93 13.71 -32.75 -24.80
C ALA A 93 14.82 -32.07 -25.65
N PRO A 94 14.66 -31.94 -26.98
CA PRO A 94 15.60 -31.20 -27.82
C PRO A 94 15.75 -29.74 -27.35
N ALA A 95 16.98 -29.23 -27.30
CA ALA A 95 17.30 -27.90 -26.75
C ALA A 95 16.49 -26.74 -27.35
N ALA A 96 16.06 -26.84 -28.61
CA ALA A 96 15.25 -25.81 -29.27
C ALA A 96 13.79 -25.75 -28.77
N GLN A 97 13.26 -26.84 -28.21
CA GLN A 97 11.88 -26.94 -27.72
C GLN A 97 11.80 -26.81 -26.19
N ALA A 98 12.95 -26.85 -25.52
CA ALA A 98 13.06 -26.79 -24.08
C ALA A 98 12.39 -25.56 -23.42
N PRO A 99 12.56 -24.32 -23.95
CA PRO A 99 11.95 -23.14 -23.31
C PRO A 99 10.42 -23.15 -23.34
N LEU A 100 9.82 -23.59 -24.46
CA LEU A 100 8.37 -23.66 -24.63
C LEU A 100 7.78 -24.79 -23.79
N LEU A 101 8.47 -25.93 -23.70
CA LEU A 101 8.05 -27.06 -22.88
C LEU A 101 8.15 -26.74 -21.38
N ASP A 102 9.22 -26.06 -20.94
CA ASP A 102 9.37 -25.61 -19.55
C ASP A 102 8.26 -24.62 -19.16
N ALA A 103 7.90 -23.68 -20.04
CA ALA A 103 6.80 -22.75 -19.81
C ALA A 103 5.46 -23.51 -19.67
N ALA A 104 5.16 -24.44 -20.58
CA ALA A 104 3.95 -25.25 -20.53
C ALA A 104 3.86 -26.13 -19.26
N ILE A 105 4.98 -26.74 -18.84
CA ILE A 105 5.05 -27.55 -17.62
C ILE A 105 4.80 -26.67 -16.38
N ARG A 106 5.39 -25.47 -16.32
CA ARG A 106 5.15 -24.51 -15.22
C ARG A 106 3.68 -24.07 -15.16
N SER A 107 3.07 -23.78 -16.30
CA SER A 107 1.65 -23.43 -16.38
C SER A 107 0.74 -24.57 -15.92
N LEU A 108 0.98 -25.80 -16.38
CA LEU A 108 0.21 -26.98 -15.96
C LEU A 108 0.31 -27.22 -14.44
N ARG A 109 1.51 -27.09 -13.87
CA ARG A 109 1.69 -27.23 -12.42
C ARG A 109 1.01 -26.12 -11.63
N SER A 110 0.98 -24.89 -12.15
CA SER A 110 0.21 -23.80 -11.56
C SER A 110 -1.29 -24.13 -11.52
N PHE A 111 -1.82 -24.76 -12.58
CA PHE A 111 -3.20 -25.24 -12.60
C PHE A 111 -3.43 -26.37 -11.60
N GLU A 112 -2.55 -27.38 -11.56
CA GLU A 112 -2.63 -28.48 -10.60
C GLU A 112 -2.62 -27.96 -9.16
N ASN A 113 -1.71 -27.04 -8.84
CA ASN A 113 -1.62 -26.39 -7.54
C ASN A 113 -2.89 -25.57 -7.24
N THR A 114 -3.46 -24.89 -8.24
CA THR A 114 -4.70 -24.10 -8.06
C THR A 114 -5.88 -25.00 -7.73
N VAL A 115 -5.99 -26.14 -8.41
CA VAL A 115 -7.02 -27.14 -8.15
C VAL A 115 -6.80 -27.81 -6.79
N ALA A 116 -5.56 -28.19 -6.47
CA ALA A 116 -5.21 -28.83 -5.20
C ALA A 116 -5.46 -27.93 -3.99
N ASN A 117 -5.32 -26.61 -4.17
CA ASN A 117 -5.55 -25.59 -3.16
C ASN A 117 -6.86 -24.81 -3.40
N ALA A 118 -7.86 -25.44 -4.02
CA ALA A 118 -9.16 -24.83 -4.23
C ALA A 118 -9.76 -24.35 -2.90
N GLY A 119 -10.16 -23.08 -2.85
CA GLY A 119 -10.62 -22.41 -1.62
C GLY A 119 -9.54 -21.63 -0.88
N SER A 120 -8.30 -21.59 -1.38
CA SER A 120 -7.32 -20.58 -0.99
C SER A 120 -7.65 -19.22 -1.61
N THR A 121 -7.32 -18.16 -0.88
CA THR A 121 -7.43 -16.77 -1.35
C THR A 121 -6.49 -16.45 -2.50
N VAL A 122 -5.33 -17.12 -2.57
CA VAL A 122 -4.40 -16.99 -3.71
C VAL A 122 -4.39 -18.30 -4.49
N PRO A 123 -4.86 -18.30 -5.75
CA PRO A 123 -4.82 -19.47 -6.62
C PRO A 123 -3.43 -20.11 -6.64
N GLY A 124 -3.37 -21.40 -6.34
CA GLY A 124 -2.11 -22.18 -6.39
C GLY A 124 -1.31 -22.20 -5.08
N ILE A 125 -1.67 -21.39 -4.09
CA ILE A 125 -1.00 -21.37 -2.78
C ILE A 125 -1.94 -22.02 -1.76
N ALA A 126 -1.44 -22.93 -0.93
CA ALA A 126 -2.24 -23.51 0.14
C ALA A 126 -2.71 -22.42 1.13
N LYS A 127 -3.97 -22.50 1.58
CA LYS A 127 -4.45 -21.67 2.68
C LYS A 127 -3.57 -21.90 3.91
N THR A 128 -3.12 -20.82 4.53
CA THR A 128 -2.33 -20.90 5.76
C THR A 128 -3.22 -20.74 6.99
N GLU A 129 -2.78 -21.23 8.14
CA GLU A 129 -3.48 -21.05 9.42
C GLU A 129 -3.52 -19.58 9.87
N ASN A 130 -2.69 -18.72 9.27
CA ASN A 130 -2.43 -17.34 9.71
C ASN A 130 -3.00 -16.29 8.74
N GLU A 131 -4.06 -16.62 8.01
CA GLU A 131 -4.69 -15.70 7.09
C GLU A 131 -5.40 -14.55 7.82
N ARG A 132 -4.99 -13.31 7.53
CA ARG A 132 -5.42 -12.12 8.29
C ARG A 132 -6.82 -11.60 7.96
N HIS A 133 -7.56 -12.25 7.06
CA HIS A 133 -9.00 -12.01 6.97
C HIS A 133 -9.77 -12.84 7.99
N PHE A 134 -9.13 -13.77 8.71
CA PHE A 134 -9.70 -14.56 9.82
C PHE A 134 -11.01 -15.29 9.46
N ASP A 135 -11.16 -15.71 8.21
CA ASP A 135 -12.41 -16.27 7.69
C ASP A 135 -13.64 -15.34 7.84
N PHE A 136 -13.44 -14.02 7.77
CA PHE A 136 -14.51 -13.03 7.68
C PHE A 136 -14.56 -12.34 6.32
N THR A 137 -15.77 -11.96 5.92
CA THR A 137 -16.09 -11.17 4.73
C THR A 137 -17.16 -10.14 5.09
N ALA A 138 -17.31 -9.07 4.30
CA ALA A 138 -18.42 -8.15 4.45
C ALA A 138 -19.73 -8.79 3.95
N ASN A 139 -20.81 -8.60 4.69
CA ASN A 139 -22.16 -8.87 4.19
C ASN A 139 -22.70 -7.69 3.36
N ALA A 140 -23.95 -7.79 2.88
CA ALA A 140 -24.61 -6.73 2.11
C ALA A 140 -24.67 -5.38 2.86
N ALA A 141 -24.71 -5.41 4.19
CA ALA A 141 -24.72 -4.24 5.06
C ALA A 141 -23.32 -3.80 5.53
N ASN A 142 -22.24 -4.25 4.90
CA ASN A 142 -20.85 -3.94 5.28
C ASN A 142 -20.40 -4.45 6.66
N MET A 143 -21.17 -5.34 7.28
CA MET A 143 -20.81 -5.91 8.57
C MET A 143 -19.99 -7.20 8.39
N PRO A 144 -19.01 -7.48 9.27
CA PRO A 144 -18.28 -8.74 9.24
C PRO A 144 -19.21 -9.94 9.42
N THR A 145 -19.07 -10.93 8.55
CA THR A 145 -19.74 -12.23 8.63
C THR A 145 -18.77 -13.35 8.25
N ALA A 146 -19.04 -14.58 8.66
CA ALA A 146 -18.16 -15.70 8.33
C ALA A 146 -18.13 -15.93 6.81
N MET A 147 -16.92 -16.06 6.27
CA MET A 147 -16.67 -16.53 4.92
C MET A 147 -17.04 -18.01 4.85
N THR A 148 -17.56 -18.44 3.70
CA THR A 148 -17.79 -19.84 3.38
C THR A 148 -17.09 -20.17 2.07
N ALA A 149 -16.87 -21.45 1.79
CA ALA A 149 -16.25 -21.89 0.53
C ALA A 149 -16.96 -21.36 -0.73
N ALA A 150 -18.24 -21.00 -0.63
CA ALA A 150 -19.04 -20.47 -1.73
C ALA A 150 -19.26 -18.94 -1.67
N ASN A 151 -18.97 -18.29 -0.54
CA ASN A 151 -19.32 -16.89 -0.32
C ASN A 151 -18.25 -16.16 0.50
N GLY A 152 -17.67 -15.14 -0.11
CA GLY A 152 -16.81 -14.14 0.51
C GLY A 152 -15.71 -13.70 -0.43
N ALA A 153 -15.25 -12.46 -0.25
CA ALA A 153 -14.12 -11.92 -1.00
C ALA A 153 -13.07 -11.42 -0.01
N SER A 154 -11.81 -11.80 -0.24
CA SER A 154 -10.69 -11.23 0.48
C SER A 154 -10.65 -9.71 0.27
N GLY A 155 -10.36 -8.96 1.33
CA GLY A 155 -10.36 -7.49 1.29
C GLY A 155 -11.73 -6.82 1.32
N SER A 156 -12.84 -7.55 1.37
CA SER A 156 -14.19 -6.95 1.50
C SER A 156 -14.40 -6.11 2.77
N LEU A 157 -13.56 -6.31 3.79
CA LEU A 157 -13.50 -5.54 5.03
C LEU A 157 -12.28 -4.61 5.12
N PHE A 158 -11.54 -4.42 4.02
CA PHE A 158 -10.32 -3.61 4.00
C PHE A 158 -10.64 -2.12 4.26
N ILE A 159 -11.75 -1.65 3.70
CA ILE A 159 -12.31 -0.31 3.96
C ILE A 159 -13.35 -0.42 5.08
N ASN A 160 -13.18 0.39 6.12
CA ASN A 160 -14.03 0.41 7.31
C ASN A 160 -14.50 1.83 7.60
N LEU A 161 -15.77 2.07 7.29
CA LEU A 161 -16.45 3.36 7.46
C LEU A 161 -16.84 3.65 8.92
N THR A 162 -16.71 2.69 9.82
CA THR A 162 -17.05 2.86 11.24
C THR A 162 -15.81 3.00 12.13
N ASN A 163 -14.67 2.51 11.66
CA ASN A 163 -13.39 2.59 12.34
C ASN A 163 -12.28 2.95 11.34
N PHE A 164 -11.96 4.23 11.28
CA PHE A 164 -10.97 4.77 10.36
C PHE A 164 -9.58 4.24 10.62
N THR A 165 -9.22 4.00 11.89
CA THR A 165 -7.90 3.48 12.24
C THR A 165 -7.72 2.05 11.75
N THR A 166 -8.79 1.24 11.67
CA THR A 166 -8.69 -0.08 11.04
C THR A 166 -8.32 0.02 9.56
N SER A 167 -8.93 0.94 8.79
CA SER A 167 -8.53 1.15 7.38
C SER A 167 -7.11 1.68 7.23
N ARG A 168 -6.70 2.63 8.09
CA ARG A 168 -5.32 3.10 8.14
C ARG A 168 -4.36 1.94 8.41
N ASP A 169 -4.64 1.15 9.45
CA ASP A 169 -3.74 0.10 9.91
C ASP A 169 -3.71 -1.07 8.92
N ASN A 170 -4.79 -1.35 8.18
CA ASN A 170 -4.78 -2.29 7.06
C ASN A 170 -3.78 -1.88 5.96
N ASN A 171 -3.77 -0.59 5.58
CA ASN A 171 -2.81 -0.08 4.59
C ASN A 171 -1.38 -0.10 5.14
N ARG A 172 -1.15 0.40 6.37
CA ARG A 172 0.17 0.37 7.02
C ARG A 172 0.71 -1.04 7.16
N GLN A 173 -0.14 -1.98 7.53
CA GLN A 173 0.25 -3.37 7.66
C GLN A 173 0.66 -3.94 6.31
N ALA A 174 -0.12 -3.71 5.25
CA ALA A 174 0.23 -4.15 3.90
C ALA A 174 1.60 -3.61 3.45
N ILE A 175 1.90 -2.34 3.74
CA ILE A 175 3.20 -1.72 3.47
C ILE A 175 4.31 -2.45 4.27
N VAL A 176 4.11 -2.68 5.56
CA VAL A 176 5.09 -3.38 6.43
C VAL A 176 5.32 -4.82 5.97
N ASP A 177 4.31 -5.51 5.45
CA ASP A 177 4.49 -6.85 4.93
C ASP A 177 5.35 -6.88 3.67
N LEU A 178 5.18 -5.90 2.78
CA LEU A 178 6.03 -5.74 1.60
C LEU A 178 7.47 -5.45 2.03
N LEU A 179 7.69 -4.60 3.04
CA LEU A 179 9.02 -4.38 3.63
C LEU A 179 9.61 -5.67 4.22
N ASN A 180 8.80 -6.47 4.92
CA ASN A 180 9.24 -7.73 5.49
C ASN A 180 9.59 -8.77 4.40
N VAL A 181 8.81 -8.83 3.32
CA VAL A 181 9.15 -9.65 2.14
C VAL A 181 10.47 -9.19 1.55
N ARG A 182 10.65 -7.87 1.35
CA ARG A 182 11.87 -7.28 0.80
C ARG A 182 13.10 -7.63 1.63
N ALA A 183 13.02 -7.47 2.95
CA ALA A 183 14.09 -7.79 3.89
C ALA A 183 14.42 -9.29 3.94
N SER A 184 13.46 -10.15 3.63
CA SER A 184 13.63 -11.61 3.68
C SER A 184 14.28 -12.19 2.42
N LEU A 185 14.34 -11.44 1.30
CA LEU A 185 14.73 -11.98 0.00
C LEU A 185 16.12 -12.64 0.00
N SER A 186 17.08 -12.05 0.71
CA SER A 186 18.47 -12.55 0.79
C SER A 186 18.62 -13.88 1.55
N GLY A 187 17.57 -14.33 2.25
CA GLY A 187 17.57 -15.59 3.02
C GLY A 187 16.67 -16.68 2.43
N LEU A 188 16.00 -16.43 1.29
CA LEU A 188 15.07 -17.39 0.70
C LEU A 188 15.82 -18.47 -0.08
N ASP A 189 15.66 -19.71 0.39
CA ASP A 189 16.16 -20.96 -0.19
C ASP A 189 14.95 -21.88 -0.43
N PHE A 190 14.64 -22.13 -1.71
CA PHE A 190 13.54 -22.95 -2.19
C PHE A 190 13.99 -24.38 -2.55
N ASP A 191 15.23 -24.57 -2.99
CA ASP A 191 15.72 -25.86 -3.50
C ASP A 191 16.47 -26.72 -2.46
N GLY A 192 16.83 -26.14 -1.31
CA GLY A 192 17.60 -26.79 -0.25
C GLY A 192 19.10 -26.83 -0.49
N THR A 193 19.58 -26.16 -1.53
CA THR A 193 20.99 -25.93 -1.80
C THR A 193 21.50 -24.78 -0.91
N ALA A 194 22.77 -24.85 -0.52
CA ALA A 194 23.37 -23.77 0.25
C ALA A 194 23.49 -22.49 -0.61
N GLY A 195 22.74 -21.46 -0.25
CA GLY A 195 22.72 -20.17 -0.94
C GLY A 195 21.32 -19.56 -0.91
N ALA A 196 21.21 -18.28 -1.28
CA ALA A 196 19.92 -17.68 -1.58
C ALA A 196 19.58 -17.94 -3.05
N ASP A 197 18.31 -18.23 -3.34
CA ASP A 197 17.84 -18.48 -4.71
C ASP A 197 17.47 -17.21 -5.46
N LEU A 198 17.24 -16.11 -4.72
CA LEU A 198 16.84 -14.82 -5.28
C LEU A 198 17.98 -13.81 -5.21
N LYS A 199 18.06 -12.97 -6.26
CA LYS A 199 18.97 -11.84 -6.32
C LYS A 199 18.42 -10.67 -5.50
N ALA A 200 18.88 -10.52 -4.27
CA ALA A 200 18.44 -9.46 -3.37
C ALA A 200 18.93 -8.06 -3.76
N ASP A 201 19.86 -7.95 -4.71
CA ASP A 201 20.41 -6.70 -5.26
C ASP A 201 19.72 -6.26 -6.57
N SER A 202 18.76 -7.04 -7.07
CA SER A 202 18.08 -6.80 -8.36
C SER A 202 16.56 -6.90 -8.19
N VAL A 203 16.01 -5.97 -7.40
CA VAL A 203 14.59 -6.00 -7.00
C VAL A 203 13.82 -4.86 -7.63
N TYR A 204 12.68 -5.20 -8.23
CA TYR A 204 11.76 -4.29 -8.90
C TYR A 204 10.37 -4.47 -8.30
N PHE A 205 9.56 -3.41 -8.34
CA PHE A 205 8.18 -3.47 -7.85
C PHE A 205 7.18 -3.30 -8.99
N VAL A 206 6.13 -4.10 -8.98
CA VAL A 206 4.97 -3.92 -9.86
C VAL A 206 3.72 -4.02 -9.00
N GLY A 207 2.91 -2.97 -9.01
CA GLY A 207 1.64 -2.92 -8.31
C GLY A 207 0.51 -2.63 -9.28
N HIS A 208 -0.69 -3.10 -8.95
CA HIS A 208 -1.93 -2.75 -9.65
C HIS A 208 -2.97 -2.28 -8.64
N SER A 209 -3.71 -1.20 -8.95
CA SER A 209 -4.83 -0.73 -8.12
C SER A 209 -4.43 -0.53 -6.65
N LEU A 210 -5.09 -1.17 -5.69
CA LEU A 210 -4.71 -1.19 -4.27
C LEU A 210 -3.23 -1.57 -4.06
N GLY A 211 -2.68 -2.45 -4.89
CA GLY A 211 -1.25 -2.80 -4.88
C GLY A 211 -0.34 -1.60 -5.16
N THR A 212 -0.79 -0.61 -5.95
CA THR A 212 -0.06 0.66 -6.11
C THR A 212 -0.25 1.60 -4.93
N ILE A 213 -1.43 1.60 -4.31
CA ILE A 213 -1.76 2.46 -3.15
C ILE A 213 -0.89 2.07 -1.95
N VAL A 214 -0.66 0.78 -1.72
CA VAL A 214 0.29 0.32 -0.69
C VAL A 214 1.73 0.24 -1.22
N GLY A 215 1.89 0.07 -2.54
CA GLY A 215 3.18 -0.10 -3.20
C GLY A 215 4.01 1.17 -3.26
N ALA A 216 3.40 2.31 -3.59
CA ALA A 216 4.10 3.59 -3.66
C ALA A 216 4.74 3.98 -2.30
N PRO A 217 4.01 3.96 -1.17
CA PRO A 217 4.61 4.13 0.16
C PRO A 217 5.67 3.06 0.49
N PHE A 218 5.46 1.81 0.11
CA PHE A 218 6.44 0.74 0.30
C PHE A 218 7.77 1.06 -0.38
N VAL A 219 7.75 1.42 -1.67
CA VAL A 219 8.95 1.77 -2.45
C VAL A 219 9.63 3.00 -1.84
N ALA A 220 8.85 4.01 -1.45
CA ALA A 220 9.38 5.21 -0.81
C ALA A 220 10.15 4.87 0.47
N VAL A 221 9.52 4.11 1.37
CA VAL A 221 10.11 3.76 2.67
C VAL A 221 11.30 2.81 2.52
N ALA A 222 11.25 1.87 1.58
CA ALA A 222 12.36 0.96 1.31
C ALA A 222 13.61 1.73 0.88
N ASN A 223 13.47 2.67 -0.06
CA ASN A 223 14.59 3.44 -0.61
C ASN A 223 15.00 4.65 0.26
N GLU A 224 14.24 4.99 1.30
CA GLU A 224 14.68 5.91 2.37
C GLU A 224 15.56 5.22 3.42
N SER A 225 15.63 3.88 3.41
CA SER A 225 16.49 3.13 4.31
C SER A 225 17.95 3.53 4.13
N SER A 226 18.71 3.56 5.24
CA SER A 226 20.17 3.73 5.17
C SER A 226 20.90 2.51 4.62
N ASN A 227 20.20 1.38 4.46
CA ASN A 227 20.73 0.14 3.93
C ASN A 227 20.38 -0.01 2.44
N PRO A 228 21.35 0.12 1.52
CA PRO A 228 21.07 0.06 0.08
C PRO A 228 20.60 -1.34 -0.37
N ASP A 229 20.79 -2.39 0.44
CA ASP A 229 20.26 -3.72 0.15
C ASP A 229 18.72 -3.77 0.23
N ASP A 230 18.07 -2.75 0.80
CA ASP A 230 16.62 -2.63 0.87
C ASP A 230 16.04 -2.02 -0.42
N ASP A 231 16.86 -1.36 -1.23
CA ASP A 231 16.43 -0.55 -2.36
C ASP A 231 15.63 -1.36 -3.39
N ILE A 232 14.62 -0.68 -3.94
CA ILE A 232 13.87 -1.07 -5.12
C ILE A 232 14.42 -0.26 -6.30
N ILE A 233 14.87 -0.95 -7.35
CA ILE A 233 15.55 -0.33 -8.50
C ILE A 233 14.59 0.55 -9.30
N ALA A 234 13.37 0.06 -9.55
CA ALA A 234 12.33 0.81 -10.23
C ALA A 234 10.94 0.21 -9.92
N ALA A 235 9.90 1.01 -10.14
CA ALA A 235 8.51 0.62 -9.88
C ALA A 235 7.60 0.86 -11.09
N GLN A 236 6.76 -0.13 -11.41
CA GLN A 236 5.60 0.05 -12.28
C GLN A 236 4.33 0.12 -11.42
N LEU A 237 3.56 1.19 -11.59
CA LEU A 237 2.29 1.41 -10.92
C LEU A 237 1.16 1.38 -11.95
N LEU A 238 0.45 0.25 -12.03
CA LEU A 238 -0.65 0.03 -12.95
C LEU A 238 -1.97 0.52 -12.33
N THR A 239 -2.67 1.42 -13.03
CA THR A 239 -3.87 2.14 -12.58
C THR A 239 -3.77 2.70 -11.15
N PRO A 240 -2.77 3.56 -10.87
CA PRO A 240 -2.53 4.07 -9.54
C PRO A 240 -3.43 5.24 -9.17
N GLY A 241 -3.50 5.54 -7.87
CA GLY A 241 -4.16 6.74 -7.38
C GLY A 241 -3.71 7.12 -5.98
N ALA A 242 -3.91 8.38 -5.63
CA ALA A 242 -3.66 8.94 -4.30
C ALA A 242 -4.90 9.64 -3.75
N GLY A 243 -4.84 10.09 -2.49
CA GLY A 243 -5.94 10.79 -1.83
C GLY A 243 -7.16 9.88 -1.70
N ILE A 244 -6.97 8.79 -0.96
CA ILE A 244 -7.81 7.58 -0.94
C ILE A 244 -9.29 7.89 -0.74
N ILE A 245 -9.65 8.80 0.16
CA ILE A 245 -11.07 9.01 0.50
C ILE A 245 -11.82 9.71 -0.63
N ARG A 246 -11.25 10.75 -1.23
CA ARG A 246 -11.90 11.43 -2.37
C ARG A 246 -11.83 10.59 -3.64
N LEU A 247 -10.80 9.76 -3.78
CA LEU A 247 -10.74 8.72 -4.81
C LEU A 247 -11.93 7.77 -4.66
N LEU A 248 -12.18 7.25 -3.44
CA LEU A 248 -13.31 6.35 -3.17
C LEU A 248 -14.67 7.01 -3.37
N GLU A 249 -14.80 8.28 -3.00
CA GLU A 249 -16.00 9.10 -3.26
C GLU A 249 -16.26 9.27 -4.76
N ASN A 250 -15.21 9.45 -5.57
CA ASN A 250 -15.31 9.68 -7.00
C ASN A 250 -15.22 8.41 -7.84
N SER A 251 -15.19 7.23 -7.22
CA SER A 251 -15.11 5.94 -7.90
C SER A 251 -16.51 5.43 -8.28
N PRO A 252 -16.87 5.32 -9.57
CA PRO A 252 -18.14 4.73 -9.97
C PRO A 252 -18.39 3.32 -9.40
N SER A 253 -17.33 2.56 -9.15
CA SER A 253 -17.40 1.20 -8.61
C SER A 253 -17.61 1.15 -7.09
N PHE A 254 -17.02 2.07 -6.33
CA PHE A 254 -17.09 2.05 -4.86
C PHE A 254 -18.10 3.03 -4.28
N ALA A 255 -18.23 4.22 -4.87
CA ALA A 255 -19.03 5.31 -4.32
C ALA A 255 -20.50 4.94 -4.08
N PRO A 256 -21.23 4.22 -4.98
CA PRO A 256 -22.63 3.89 -4.73
C PRO A 256 -22.87 3.14 -3.43
N ARG A 257 -21.96 2.22 -3.07
CA ARG A 257 -22.05 1.42 -1.85
C ARG A 257 -21.62 2.21 -0.61
N ILE A 258 -20.59 3.04 -0.73
CA ILE A 258 -20.10 3.88 0.37
C ILE A 258 -21.12 4.97 0.70
N LEU A 259 -21.49 5.79 -0.28
CA LEU A 259 -22.43 6.91 -0.11
C LEU A 259 -23.82 6.40 0.28
N GLY A 260 -24.34 5.36 -0.37
CA GLY A 260 -25.62 4.75 0.01
C GLY A 260 -25.62 4.20 1.43
N GLY A 261 -24.50 3.60 1.87
CA GLY A 261 -24.33 3.10 3.23
C GLY A 261 -24.29 4.21 4.28
N LEU A 262 -23.54 5.28 4.02
CA LEU A 262 -23.43 6.44 4.91
C LEU A 262 -24.75 7.21 5.01
N GLN A 263 -25.45 7.39 3.89
CA GLN A 263 -26.77 7.99 3.86
C GLN A 263 -27.78 7.21 4.71
N ALA A 264 -27.79 5.88 4.59
CA ALA A 264 -28.70 5.03 5.34
C ALA A 264 -28.36 4.94 6.84
N ALA A 265 -27.07 4.93 7.19
CA ALA A 265 -26.62 4.74 8.56
C ALA A 265 -26.61 6.04 9.39
N ALA A 266 -26.27 7.16 8.77
CA ALA A 266 -25.98 8.42 9.47
C ALA A 266 -26.61 9.65 8.81
N GLY A 267 -27.33 9.50 7.70
CA GLY A 267 -27.95 10.63 7.01
C GLY A 267 -26.99 11.45 6.14
N LEU A 268 -25.73 11.05 6.02
CA LEU A 268 -24.69 11.78 5.29
C LEU A 268 -24.89 11.67 3.78
N ALA A 269 -25.05 12.81 3.11
CA ALA A 269 -25.31 12.91 1.68
C ALA A 269 -24.16 13.62 0.97
N GLN A 270 -23.91 13.22 -0.28
CA GLN A 270 -22.94 13.94 -1.10
C GLN A 270 -23.41 15.38 -1.36
N GLY A 271 -22.51 16.34 -1.23
CA GLY A 271 -22.80 17.76 -1.37
C GLY A 271 -23.16 18.47 -0.06
N ASP A 272 -23.23 17.77 1.08
CA ASP A 272 -23.49 18.38 2.39
C ASP A 272 -22.22 18.52 3.25
N ALA A 273 -22.21 19.48 4.18
CA ALA A 273 -21.03 19.77 5.00
C ALA A 273 -20.67 18.68 6.02
N ASP A 274 -21.61 17.80 6.37
CA ASP A 274 -21.41 16.76 7.37
C ASP A 274 -20.63 15.58 6.77
N LEU A 275 -20.96 15.16 5.55
CA LEU A 275 -20.18 14.18 4.78
C LEU A 275 -18.77 14.72 4.52
N GLU A 276 -18.65 16.00 4.16
CA GLU A 276 -17.36 16.66 3.95
C GLU A 276 -16.48 16.60 5.19
N THR A 277 -17.04 16.92 6.36
CA THR A 277 -16.34 16.80 7.64
C THR A 277 -15.92 15.36 7.91
N TYR A 278 -16.84 14.41 7.70
CA TYR A 278 -16.59 12.99 7.87
C TYR A 278 -15.44 12.50 6.97
N PHE A 279 -15.44 12.83 5.68
CA PHE A 279 -14.40 12.44 4.74
C PHE A 279 -13.06 13.13 5.02
N ASN A 280 -13.05 14.38 5.44
CA ASN A 280 -11.81 15.07 5.83
C ASN A 280 -11.16 14.41 7.06
N VAL A 281 -11.94 14.04 8.08
CA VAL A 281 -11.42 13.31 9.25
C VAL A 281 -10.96 11.90 8.86
N PHE A 282 -11.68 11.25 7.96
CA PHE A 282 -11.30 9.92 7.49
C PHE A 282 -9.98 9.98 6.71
N GLN A 283 -9.84 10.91 5.78
CA GLN A 283 -8.60 11.12 5.01
C GLN A 283 -7.43 11.42 5.93
N ALA A 284 -7.59 12.35 6.88
CA ALA A 284 -6.57 12.67 7.87
C ALA A 284 -6.11 11.44 8.68
N THR A 285 -6.99 10.46 8.88
CA THR A 285 -6.61 9.20 9.52
C THR A 285 -5.78 8.31 8.59
N LEU A 286 -6.05 8.28 7.28
CA LEU A 286 -5.29 7.48 6.31
C LEU A 286 -3.99 8.13 5.84
N ASP A 287 -3.78 9.42 6.07
CA ASP A 287 -2.63 10.18 5.57
C ASP A 287 -1.27 9.49 5.83
N ALA A 288 -1.13 8.80 6.97
CA ALA A 288 0.09 8.06 7.32
C ALA A 288 0.37 6.81 6.46
N ALA A 289 -0.47 6.50 5.48
CA ALA A 289 -0.33 5.41 4.52
C ALA A 289 -0.82 5.77 3.11
N ASP A 290 -1.24 7.01 2.87
CA ASP A 290 -1.74 7.47 1.58
C ASP A 290 -0.55 7.81 0.65
N PRO A 291 -0.48 7.28 -0.59
CA PRO A 291 0.57 7.63 -1.57
C PRO A 291 0.83 9.12 -1.71
N LEU A 292 -0.20 9.95 -1.51
CA LEU A 292 -0.11 11.40 -1.56
C LEU A 292 1.03 11.95 -0.68
N ASN A 293 1.17 11.41 0.52
CA ASN A 293 2.16 11.88 1.49
C ASN A 293 3.56 11.26 1.30
N PHE A 294 3.69 10.31 0.38
CA PHE A 294 4.96 9.66 0.04
C PHE A 294 5.50 10.10 -1.33
N ALA A 295 4.76 10.90 -2.10
CA ALA A 295 5.21 11.39 -3.40
C ALA A 295 6.53 12.19 -3.31
N ALA A 296 6.67 13.05 -2.29
CA ALA A 296 7.91 13.79 -2.07
C ALA A 296 9.10 12.87 -1.74
N SER A 297 8.87 11.84 -0.93
CA SER A 297 9.86 10.81 -0.58
C SER A 297 10.29 10.00 -1.80
N LEU A 298 9.33 9.56 -2.63
CA LEU A 298 9.62 8.86 -3.90
C LEU A 298 10.46 9.72 -4.85
N ASN A 299 10.14 11.00 -4.97
CA ASN A 299 10.92 11.92 -5.79
C ASN A 299 12.33 12.11 -5.23
N ALA A 300 12.47 12.17 -3.90
CA ALA A 300 13.76 12.36 -3.23
C ALA A 300 14.65 11.11 -3.29
N SER A 301 14.07 9.90 -3.31
CA SER A 301 14.81 8.65 -3.47
C SER A 301 15.36 8.44 -4.88
N ALA A 302 14.94 9.27 -5.85
CA ALA A 302 15.27 9.14 -7.26
C ALA A 302 14.95 7.75 -7.84
N THR A 303 13.95 7.06 -7.28
CA THR A 303 13.50 5.76 -7.77
C THR A 303 12.68 5.98 -9.03
N PRO A 304 13.07 5.43 -10.20
CA PRO A 304 12.27 5.55 -11.41
C PRO A 304 10.89 4.90 -11.26
N VAL A 305 9.83 5.67 -11.54
CA VAL A 305 8.44 5.20 -11.47
C VAL A 305 7.75 5.33 -12.82
N ALA A 306 7.23 4.23 -13.35
CA ALA A 306 6.32 4.28 -14.48
C ALA A 306 4.88 4.06 -14.02
N LEU A 307 3.96 4.87 -14.55
CA LEU A 307 2.55 4.82 -14.25
C LEU A 307 1.79 4.39 -15.50
N SER A 308 0.74 3.59 -15.33
CA SER A 308 -0.21 3.27 -16.39
C SER A 308 -1.59 3.75 -16.00
N GLN A 309 -2.21 4.57 -16.84
CA GLN A 309 -3.57 5.03 -16.67
C GLN A 309 -4.47 4.43 -17.75
N VAL A 310 -5.60 3.84 -17.37
CA VAL A 310 -6.67 3.56 -18.31
C VAL A 310 -7.64 4.74 -18.28
N ASN A 311 -7.85 5.40 -19.42
CA ASN A 311 -8.77 6.53 -19.51
C ASN A 311 -10.20 6.06 -19.27
N GLY A 312 -10.90 6.75 -18.35
CA GLY A 312 -12.26 6.37 -17.94
C GLY A 312 -12.31 5.19 -16.97
N ASP A 313 -11.21 4.88 -16.29
CA ASP A 313 -11.17 3.88 -15.20
C ASP A 313 -12.29 4.14 -14.17
N THR A 314 -13.12 3.11 -13.94
CA THR A 314 -14.30 3.19 -13.08
C THR A 314 -14.03 2.83 -11.63
N VAL A 315 -12.80 2.45 -11.28
CA VAL A 315 -12.37 2.07 -9.93
C VAL A 315 -11.47 3.14 -9.35
N ILE A 316 -10.43 3.53 -10.07
CA ILE A 316 -9.52 4.62 -9.69
C ILE A 316 -9.75 5.79 -10.67
N PRO A 317 -10.51 6.83 -10.28
CA PRO A 317 -10.76 7.96 -11.18
C PRO A 317 -9.45 8.64 -11.60
N ASN A 318 -9.35 9.01 -12.89
CA ASN A 318 -8.14 9.63 -13.43
C ASN A 318 -7.95 11.05 -12.90
N ASP A 319 -8.94 11.93 -13.08
CA ASP A 319 -8.95 13.29 -12.53
C ASP A 319 -10.35 13.67 -11.99
N PRO A 320 -10.63 13.41 -10.69
CA PRO A 320 -11.90 13.73 -10.05
C PRO A 320 -12.11 15.23 -9.80
N LEU A 321 -11.10 16.08 -9.96
CA LEU A 321 -11.30 17.54 -9.94
C LEU A 321 -11.94 18.00 -11.25
N GLU A 322 -11.47 17.48 -12.38
CA GLU A 322 -12.04 17.81 -13.70
C GLU A 322 -13.37 17.07 -13.95
N ASN A 323 -13.49 15.84 -13.47
CA ASN A 323 -14.63 14.97 -13.71
C ASN A 323 -15.20 14.42 -12.39
N PRO A 324 -15.81 15.27 -11.54
CA PRO A 324 -16.36 14.83 -10.26
C PRO A 324 -17.55 13.88 -10.45
N LEU A 325 -17.65 12.88 -9.59
CA LEU A 325 -18.81 11.98 -9.54
C LEU A 325 -19.93 12.63 -8.73
N GLY A 326 -21.04 12.92 -9.39
CA GLY A 326 -22.23 13.44 -8.72
C GLY A 326 -22.01 14.87 -8.20
N GLN A 327 -22.22 15.07 -6.90
CA GLN A 327 -22.05 16.36 -6.21
C GLN A 327 -20.79 16.36 -5.32
N ALA A 328 -19.78 15.55 -5.67
CA ALA A 328 -18.53 15.51 -4.93
C ALA A 328 -17.90 16.91 -4.86
N PHE A 329 -17.29 17.23 -3.71
CA PHE A 329 -16.47 18.43 -3.60
C PHE A 329 -15.14 18.26 -4.33
N ASP A 330 -14.50 19.39 -4.64
CA ASP A 330 -13.24 19.45 -5.37
C ASP A 330 -12.16 18.55 -4.74
N ALA A 331 -11.71 17.57 -5.53
CA ALA A 331 -10.72 16.57 -5.13
C ALA A 331 -9.33 16.88 -5.72
N TYR A 332 -8.74 18.00 -5.31
CA TYR A 332 -7.52 18.58 -5.93
C TYR A 332 -6.31 17.64 -6.08
N LEU A 333 -6.16 16.67 -5.18
CA LEU A 333 -4.97 15.81 -5.07
C LEU A 333 -5.26 14.33 -5.28
N SER A 334 -6.50 13.97 -5.61
CA SER A 334 -6.93 12.57 -5.64
C SER A 334 -7.01 12.01 -7.04
N GLY A 335 -6.79 10.70 -7.19
CA GLY A 335 -6.81 10.04 -8.49
C GLY A 335 -5.43 9.88 -9.13
N THR A 336 -5.41 9.40 -10.37
CA THR A 336 -4.18 9.05 -11.10
C THR A 336 -3.40 10.29 -11.56
N GLU A 337 -4.08 11.27 -12.17
CA GLU A 337 -3.43 12.45 -12.76
C GLU A 337 -2.81 13.37 -11.71
N PRO A 338 -3.48 13.70 -10.58
CA PRO A 338 -2.84 14.49 -9.54
C PRO A 338 -1.63 13.78 -8.93
N PHE A 339 -1.68 12.46 -8.76
CA PHE A 339 -0.54 11.69 -8.27
C PHE A 339 0.63 11.71 -9.28
N ALA A 340 0.35 11.49 -10.57
CA ALA A 340 1.35 11.59 -11.63
C ALA A 340 2.01 12.98 -11.68
N ARG A 341 1.21 14.05 -11.51
CA ARG A 341 1.72 15.44 -11.42
C ARG A 341 2.63 15.66 -10.21
N LEU A 342 2.30 15.09 -9.06
CA LEU A 342 3.15 15.18 -7.85
C LEU A 342 4.47 14.44 -8.02
N LEU A 343 4.48 13.35 -8.79
CA LEU A 343 5.70 12.65 -9.17
C LEU A 343 6.45 13.34 -10.34
N GLY A 344 5.93 14.44 -10.88
CA GLY A 344 6.53 15.11 -12.04
C GLY A 344 6.60 14.20 -13.27
N ALA A 345 5.61 13.31 -13.44
CA ALA A 345 5.63 12.30 -14.50
C ALA A 345 5.56 12.94 -15.90
N VAL A 346 6.43 12.47 -16.80
CA VAL A 346 6.39 12.83 -18.22
C VAL A 346 5.54 11.84 -19.02
N SER A 347 4.88 12.27 -20.09
CA SER A 347 4.13 11.35 -20.94
C SER A 347 5.06 10.36 -21.63
N ILE A 348 4.76 9.07 -21.52
CA ILE A 348 5.42 7.99 -22.26
C ILE A 348 4.60 7.77 -23.54
N THR A 349 5.20 8.12 -24.68
CA THR A 349 4.55 8.10 -26.00
C THR A 349 5.53 7.61 -27.07
N GLY A 350 5.02 7.38 -28.28
CA GLY A 350 5.81 6.95 -29.42
C GLY A 350 5.89 5.44 -29.59
N SER A 351 6.90 4.98 -30.33
CA SER A 351 7.01 3.58 -30.73
C SER A 351 8.46 3.12 -30.85
N GLY A 352 8.82 2.09 -30.09
CA GLY A 352 10.13 1.43 -30.08
C GLY A 352 11.30 2.29 -29.61
N THR A 353 11.08 3.55 -29.26
CA THR A 353 12.13 4.49 -28.84
C THR A 353 12.10 4.62 -27.31
N PRO A 354 13.22 4.38 -26.61
CA PRO A 354 13.27 4.54 -25.17
C PRO A 354 12.94 5.97 -24.74
N VAL A 355 12.01 6.10 -23.80
CA VAL A 355 11.65 7.33 -23.10
C VAL A 355 12.38 7.32 -21.75
N PRO A 356 13.35 8.23 -21.51
CA PRO A 356 14.07 8.29 -20.24
C PRO A 356 13.14 8.56 -19.05
N LEU A 357 13.43 7.92 -17.92
CA LEU A 357 12.77 8.19 -16.64
C LEU A 357 13.72 8.96 -15.73
N ASP A 358 13.62 10.29 -15.73
CA ASP A 358 14.39 11.15 -14.81
C ASP A 358 13.79 11.14 -13.38
N ASN A 359 12.52 10.77 -13.26
CA ASN A 359 11.85 10.51 -11.97
C ASN A 359 10.63 9.60 -12.18
N ALA A 360 9.65 10.09 -12.95
CA ALA A 360 8.48 9.32 -13.30
C ALA A 360 8.03 9.52 -14.76
N GLY A 361 7.31 8.54 -15.29
CA GLY A 361 6.67 8.61 -16.59
C GLY A 361 5.27 7.99 -16.56
N ILE A 362 4.35 8.44 -17.40
CA ILE A 362 2.98 7.95 -17.44
C ILE A 362 2.53 7.61 -18.86
N THR A 363 2.01 6.39 -19.04
CA THR A 363 1.34 5.95 -20.25
C THR A 363 -0.18 6.03 -20.05
N ARG A 364 -0.87 6.71 -20.95
CA ARG A 364 -2.34 6.86 -20.94
C ARG A 364 -2.96 6.00 -22.01
N TYR A 365 -3.78 5.05 -21.61
CA TYR A 365 -4.41 4.08 -22.48
C TYR A 365 -5.83 4.52 -22.84
N LEU A 366 -6.15 4.49 -24.14
CA LEU A 366 -7.45 4.88 -24.71
C LEU A 366 -8.50 3.77 -24.64
N ALA A 367 -8.06 2.54 -24.34
CA ALA A 367 -8.90 1.35 -24.23
C ALA A 367 -8.55 0.55 -22.96
N GLY A 368 -9.34 -0.48 -22.69
CA GLY A 368 -9.18 -1.36 -21.54
C GLY A 368 -10.13 -1.02 -20.39
N THR A 369 -9.87 -1.64 -19.25
CA THR A 369 -10.64 -1.53 -18.01
C THR A 369 -9.70 -1.51 -16.82
N HIS A 370 -10.22 -1.25 -15.62
CA HIS A 370 -9.42 -1.38 -14.41
C HIS A 370 -8.82 -2.79 -14.22
N GLY A 371 -9.46 -3.83 -14.75
CA GLY A 371 -9.01 -5.22 -14.64
C GLY A 371 -7.94 -5.63 -15.66
N THR A 372 -7.64 -4.78 -16.65
CA THR A 372 -6.72 -5.07 -17.75
C THR A 372 -5.36 -5.61 -17.29
N PRO A 373 -4.69 -5.02 -16.28
CA PRO A 373 -3.39 -5.52 -15.79
C PRO A 373 -3.35 -6.96 -15.32
N VAL A 374 -4.52 -7.54 -14.98
CA VAL A 374 -4.64 -8.89 -14.45
C VAL A 374 -5.23 -9.83 -15.49
N LEU A 375 -6.33 -9.41 -16.13
CA LEU A 375 -7.05 -10.23 -17.10
C LEU A 375 -7.78 -9.34 -18.12
N PRO A 376 -7.26 -9.21 -19.35
CA PRO A 376 -7.94 -8.44 -20.38
C PRO A 376 -9.20 -9.18 -20.86
N GLN A 377 -10.37 -8.59 -20.61
CA GLN A 377 -11.70 -9.15 -20.95
C GLN A 377 -12.51 -8.25 -21.90
N GLY A 378 -12.04 -7.04 -22.18
CA GLY A 378 -12.72 -6.00 -22.95
C GLY A 378 -12.58 -6.10 -24.47
N GLY A 379 -12.02 -7.19 -25.00
CA GLY A 379 -11.86 -7.40 -26.45
C GLY A 379 -10.42 -7.23 -26.93
N SER A 380 -10.24 -7.01 -28.25
CA SER A 380 -8.91 -6.97 -28.89
C SER A 380 -8.04 -5.84 -28.37
N ASP A 381 -8.59 -4.64 -28.22
CA ASP A 381 -7.83 -3.47 -27.77
C ASP A 381 -7.40 -3.62 -26.31
N ASP A 382 -8.24 -4.25 -25.48
CA ASP A 382 -7.88 -4.57 -24.10
C ASP A 382 -6.69 -5.54 -24.01
N VAL A 383 -6.67 -6.57 -24.87
CA VAL A 383 -5.52 -7.50 -24.97
C VAL A 383 -4.25 -6.79 -25.42
N ARG A 384 -4.36 -5.82 -26.34
CA ARG A 384 -3.24 -5.00 -26.80
C ARG A 384 -2.72 -4.09 -25.68
N VAL A 385 -3.60 -3.43 -24.94
CA VAL A 385 -3.25 -2.63 -23.74
C VAL A 385 -2.55 -3.48 -22.69
N PHE A 386 -3.06 -4.66 -22.36
CA PHE A 386 -2.38 -5.58 -21.45
C PHE A 386 -0.98 -5.95 -21.94
N THR A 387 -0.84 -6.24 -23.24
CA THR A 387 0.44 -6.57 -23.86
C THR A 387 1.43 -5.42 -23.72
N GLU A 388 0.97 -4.18 -23.94
CA GLU A 388 1.78 -2.98 -23.78
C GLU A 388 2.20 -2.78 -22.32
N MET A 389 1.28 -2.85 -21.35
CA MET A 389 1.61 -2.73 -19.91
C MET A 389 2.66 -3.74 -19.45
N VAL A 390 2.56 -5.00 -19.90
CA VAL A 390 3.54 -6.05 -19.59
C VAL A 390 4.88 -5.76 -20.27
N THR A 391 4.85 -5.25 -21.50
CA THR A 391 6.06 -4.91 -22.27
C THR A 391 6.78 -3.70 -21.69
N GLU A 392 6.06 -2.65 -21.30
CA GLU A 392 6.59 -1.50 -20.58
C GLU A 392 7.23 -1.93 -19.26
N THR A 393 6.53 -2.79 -18.48
CA THR A 393 7.07 -3.37 -17.25
C THR A 393 8.38 -4.13 -17.49
N ALA A 394 8.42 -4.98 -18.52
CA ALA A 394 9.63 -5.71 -18.89
C ALA A 394 10.76 -4.76 -19.35
N SER A 395 10.40 -3.67 -20.04
CA SER A 395 11.35 -2.68 -20.53
C SER A 395 12.06 -1.97 -19.37
N ILE A 396 11.32 -1.56 -18.32
CA ILE A 396 11.87 -0.92 -17.12
C ILE A 396 12.86 -1.84 -16.41
N ILE A 397 12.53 -3.12 -16.31
CA ILE A 397 13.44 -4.11 -15.72
C ILE A 397 14.69 -4.26 -16.58
N SER A 398 14.53 -4.34 -17.91
CA SER A 398 15.64 -4.51 -18.84
C SER A 398 16.59 -3.30 -18.88
N THR A 399 16.06 -2.10 -18.66
CA THR A 399 16.82 -0.83 -18.65
C THR A 399 17.31 -0.45 -17.26
N MET A 400 17.09 -1.30 -16.25
CA MET A 400 17.38 -1.01 -14.84
C MET A 400 16.76 0.32 -14.38
N GLY A 401 15.53 0.59 -14.81
CA GLY A 401 14.78 1.80 -14.45
C GLY A 401 15.09 3.04 -15.29
N THR A 402 16.15 3.02 -16.12
CA THR A 402 16.60 4.24 -16.81
C THR A 402 15.63 4.75 -17.90
N ALA A 403 14.80 3.87 -18.45
CA ALA A 403 13.83 4.23 -19.50
C ALA A 403 12.67 3.22 -19.62
N VAL A 404 11.55 3.68 -20.15
CA VAL A 404 10.45 2.84 -20.67
C VAL A 404 10.55 2.77 -22.18
N VAL A 405 10.33 1.60 -22.77
CA VAL A 405 10.27 1.45 -24.23
C VAL A 405 8.82 1.21 -24.65
N PRO A 406 8.05 2.26 -25.00
CA PRO A 406 6.69 2.08 -25.50
C PRO A 406 6.72 1.35 -26.84
N ASN A 407 5.75 0.47 -27.05
CA ASN A 407 5.60 -0.39 -28.20
C ASN A 407 6.93 -1.05 -28.60
N ALA A 408 7.51 -1.81 -27.66
CA ALA A 408 8.84 -2.37 -27.86
C ALA A 408 8.92 -3.19 -29.15
N ALA A 409 10.03 -3.01 -29.88
CA ALA A 409 10.23 -3.58 -31.23
C ALA A 409 9.18 -3.17 -32.27
N SER A 410 8.38 -2.12 -32.02
CA SER A 410 7.26 -1.70 -32.86
C SER A 410 6.29 -2.86 -33.15
N ALA A 411 6.00 -3.64 -32.11
CA ALA A 411 5.21 -4.87 -32.20
C ALA A 411 3.74 -4.61 -32.57
N ASP A 412 3.20 -3.48 -32.13
CA ASP A 412 1.86 -3.01 -32.46
C ASP A 412 1.92 -1.90 -33.52
N PRO A 413 1.57 -2.17 -34.79
CA PRO A 413 1.60 -1.15 -35.85
C PRO A 413 0.57 -0.04 -35.63
N ASP A 414 -0.45 -0.28 -34.80
CA ASP A 414 -1.61 0.58 -34.59
C ASP A 414 -1.62 1.13 -33.14
N ILE A 415 -0.45 1.29 -32.50
CA ILE A 415 -0.30 1.71 -31.10
C ILE A 415 -1.10 2.98 -30.74
N THR A 416 -1.30 3.87 -31.71
CA THR A 416 -2.07 5.12 -31.53
C THR A 416 -3.55 4.89 -31.26
N GLU A 417 -4.08 3.68 -31.53
CA GLU A 417 -5.45 3.31 -31.19
C GLU A 417 -5.62 2.99 -29.70
N ILE A 418 -4.54 2.59 -29.02
CA ILE A 418 -4.59 2.14 -27.62
C ILE A 418 -3.83 3.03 -26.66
N VAL A 419 -2.88 3.85 -27.12
CA VAL A 419 -2.10 4.79 -26.30
C VAL A 419 -2.28 6.20 -26.81
N GLN A 420 -2.65 7.11 -25.90
CA GLN A 420 -2.71 8.54 -26.14
C GLN A 420 -1.30 9.10 -26.39
N GLN A 421 -1.13 9.86 -27.47
CA GLN A 421 0.18 10.35 -27.92
C GLN A 421 0.50 11.79 -27.51
N ASP A 422 -0.44 12.48 -26.87
CA ASP A 422 -0.36 13.87 -26.44
C ASP A 422 -0.44 14.04 -24.92
#